data_AF-A0A5J4PE95-F1
#
_entry.id   AF-A0A5J4PE95-F1
#
_cell.length_a   1.000
_cell.length_b   1.000
_cell.length_c   1.000
_cell.angle_alpha   90.00
_cell.angle_beta   90.00
_cell.angle_gamma   90.00
#
_symmetry.space_group_name_H-M   'P 1'
#
loop_
_entity.id
_entity.type
_entity.pdbx_description
1 polymer ?
#
loop_
_entity_poly.entity_id
_entity_poly.type
_entity_poly.pdbx_seq_one_letter_code
_entity_poly.pdbx_strand_id
1 'polypeptide(L)'
;VNNNSADYGEFLTPDRLMDKNAFSFNDVPWLGAMAYEANLITLDENEKQYLPYLLDDNVVFSEYSSRERGGVDSYDMNVALNFYDRFYLGATLGAYSVDYTRRTSYSETFYVKDMFKDGSDGNYTLYNNYALEGSGIDFKLGFIVRPIEASSLRIGAAIHTPTWYQLKENQFAKLDYKTYVNISEPPITGATFPQFANGNRMEGETEYRITTPWTYNLSLGYTIGSNIAMGAEYEYSDHSSGTLWYADGMKMEEETDAIR
;
A
#
# COMPACT_ATOMS: atom_id res chain seq x y z
N VAL A 1 -12.93 -5.52 3.63
CA VAL A 1 -11.91 -6.19 2.80
C VAL A 1 -11.31 -7.33 3.60
N ASN A 2 -11.45 -8.54 3.06
CA ASN A 2 -10.92 -9.83 3.53
C ASN A 2 -11.01 -10.16 5.03
N ASN A 3 -12.18 -10.66 5.47
CA ASN A 3 -12.33 -11.48 6.69
C ASN A 3 -11.79 -12.93 6.49
N ASN A 4 -10.73 -13.09 5.68
CA ASN A 4 -10.50 -14.34 4.93
C ASN A 4 -9.62 -15.41 5.60
N SER A 5 -9.27 -15.34 6.89
CA SER A 5 -8.33 -16.33 7.45
C SER A 5 -8.90 -17.75 7.64
N ALA A 6 -10.22 -17.96 7.57
CA ALA A 6 -10.83 -19.25 7.91
C ALA A 6 -10.79 -20.32 6.79
N ASP A 7 -10.80 -19.90 5.52
CA ASP A 7 -10.97 -20.82 4.36
C ASP A 7 -9.73 -20.90 3.45
N TYR A 8 -8.64 -20.19 3.77
CA TYR A 8 -7.38 -20.34 3.02
C TYR A 8 -6.80 -21.74 3.21
N GLY A 9 -6.94 -22.59 2.19
CA GLY A 9 -6.35 -23.93 2.15
C GLY A 9 -7.31 -25.04 1.73
N GLU A 10 -8.61 -24.77 1.59
CA GLU A 10 -9.54 -25.74 1.02
C GLU A 10 -9.46 -25.77 -0.52
N PHE A 11 -9.61 -26.97 -1.10
CA PHE A 11 -9.59 -27.15 -2.54
C PHE A 11 -10.83 -26.53 -3.20
N LEU A 12 -10.62 -25.55 -4.08
CA LEU A 12 -11.68 -24.93 -4.89
C LEU A 12 -11.81 -25.65 -6.23
N THR A 13 -13.03 -26.03 -6.61
CA THR A 13 -13.27 -26.69 -7.91
C THR A 13 -13.18 -25.70 -9.08
N PRO A 14 -12.87 -26.16 -10.30
CA PRO A 14 -12.92 -25.34 -11.50
C PRO A 14 -14.24 -24.60 -11.70
N ASP A 15 -15.37 -25.27 -11.45
CA ASP A 15 -16.70 -24.66 -11.53
C ASP A 15 -16.85 -23.47 -10.58
N ARG A 16 -16.19 -23.53 -9.42
CA ARG A 16 -16.18 -22.44 -8.43
C ARG A 16 -15.32 -21.27 -8.88
N LEU A 17 -14.15 -21.55 -9.46
CA LEU A 17 -13.24 -20.53 -10.00
C LEU A 17 -13.80 -19.84 -11.25
N MET A 18 -14.58 -20.56 -12.06
CA MET A 18 -15.18 -20.08 -13.32
C MET A 18 -16.64 -19.61 -13.16
N ASP A 19 -17.18 -19.60 -11.94
CA ASP A 19 -18.54 -19.10 -11.70
C ASP A 19 -18.62 -17.62 -12.14
N LYS A 20 -19.78 -17.20 -12.66
CA LYS A 20 -20.01 -15.81 -13.05
C LYS A 20 -19.82 -14.82 -11.90
N ASN A 21 -19.97 -15.28 -10.66
CA ASN A 21 -19.77 -14.51 -9.43
C ASN A 21 -18.48 -14.90 -8.70
N ALA A 22 -17.55 -15.63 -9.34
CA ALA A 22 -16.33 -16.13 -8.71
C ALA A 22 -15.59 -15.02 -7.92
N PHE A 23 -15.44 -13.83 -8.51
CA PHE A 23 -14.75 -12.73 -7.86
C PHE A 23 -15.55 -12.10 -6.69
N SER A 24 -16.85 -12.32 -6.58
CA SER A 24 -17.65 -11.84 -5.44
C SER A 24 -17.66 -12.82 -4.26
N PHE A 25 -17.08 -14.01 -4.42
CA PHE A 25 -16.98 -15.01 -3.37
C PHE A 25 -15.77 -14.75 -2.49
N ASN A 26 -15.97 -14.73 -1.17
CA ASN A 26 -14.90 -14.46 -0.22
C ASN A 26 -13.84 -15.58 -0.19
N ASP A 27 -14.25 -16.82 -0.47
CA ASP A 27 -13.39 -18.01 -0.54
C ASP A 27 -12.53 -18.07 -1.81
N VAL A 28 -12.86 -17.31 -2.85
CA VAL A 28 -12.16 -17.39 -4.14
C VAL A 28 -11.06 -16.31 -4.22
N PRO A 29 -9.78 -16.70 -4.26
CA PRO A 29 -8.70 -15.75 -4.50
C PRO A 29 -8.76 -15.26 -5.95
N TRP A 30 -8.89 -13.95 -6.16
CA TRP A 30 -9.01 -13.36 -7.50
C TRP A 30 -7.86 -13.74 -8.43
N LEU A 31 -6.62 -13.79 -7.90
CA LEU A 31 -5.46 -14.19 -8.70
C LEU A 31 -5.52 -15.67 -9.13
N GLY A 32 -6.05 -16.55 -8.28
CA GLY A 32 -6.22 -17.96 -8.61
C GLY A 32 -7.29 -18.17 -9.68
N ALA A 33 -8.43 -17.49 -9.56
CA ALA A 33 -9.48 -17.50 -10.59
C ALA A 33 -8.95 -16.97 -11.94
N MET A 34 -8.26 -15.83 -11.93
CA MET A 34 -7.61 -15.29 -13.14
C MET A 34 -6.55 -16.24 -13.72
N ALA A 35 -5.71 -16.87 -12.89
CA ALA A 35 -4.71 -17.80 -13.37
C ALA A 35 -5.35 -19.03 -14.04
N TYR A 36 -6.47 -19.53 -13.50
CA TYR A 36 -7.21 -20.65 -14.08
C TYR A 36 -7.87 -20.25 -15.41
N GLU A 37 -8.54 -19.09 -15.46
CA GLU A 37 -9.10 -18.53 -16.71
C GLU A 37 -8.04 -18.32 -17.80
N ALA A 38 -6.82 -17.95 -17.41
CA ALA A 38 -5.69 -17.75 -18.30
C ALA A 38 -4.99 -19.06 -18.74
N ASN A 39 -5.43 -20.22 -18.26
CA ASN A 39 -4.75 -21.51 -18.41
C ASN A 39 -3.29 -21.50 -17.89
N LEU A 40 -2.99 -20.65 -16.91
CA LEU A 40 -1.69 -20.63 -16.22
C LEU A 40 -1.62 -21.65 -15.09
N ILE A 41 -2.76 -22.15 -14.64
CA ILE A 41 -2.87 -23.31 -13.75
C ILE A 41 -3.90 -24.29 -14.32
N THR A 42 -3.64 -25.58 -14.18
CA THR A 42 -4.51 -26.66 -14.64
C THR A 42 -4.81 -27.62 -13.49
N LEU A 43 -6.00 -28.23 -13.50
CA LEU A 43 -6.39 -29.16 -12.45
C LEU A 43 -5.88 -30.57 -12.79
N ASP A 44 -5.16 -31.18 -11.85
CA ASP A 44 -5.02 -32.64 -11.79
C ASP A 44 -6.21 -33.22 -11.03
N GLU A 45 -7.14 -33.85 -11.76
CA GLU A 45 -8.37 -34.42 -11.19
C GLU A 45 -8.11 -35.57 -10.21
N ASN A 46 -6.98 -36.27 -10.33
CA ASN A 46 -6.65 -37.42 -9.49
C ASN A 46 -6.14 -36.98 -8.12
N GLU A 47 -5.23 -36.00 -8.12
CA GLU A 47 -4.60 -35.48 -6.91
C GLU A 47 -5.34 -34.27 -6.32
N LYS A 48 -6.37 -33.76 -7.01
CA LYS A 48 -7.14 -32.56 -6.63
C LYS A 48 -6.23 -31.38 -6.30
N GLN A 49 -5.29 -31.12 -7.19
CA GLN A 49 -4.32 -30.04 -7.04
C GLN A 49 -4.19 -29.26 -8.34
N TYR A 50 -3.85 -27.98 -8.21
CA TYR A 50 -3.55 -27.14 -9.36
C TYR A 50 -2.06 -27.24 -9.68
N LEU A 51 -1.74 -27.61 -10.92
CA LEU A 51 -0.39 -27.65 -11.45
C LEU A 51 -0.14 -26.38 -12.27
N PRO A 52 1.06 -25.79 -12.21
CA PRO A 52 1.40 -24.63 -13.02
C PRO A 52 1.50 -24.99 -14.50
N TYR A 53 1.26 -23.99 -15.36
CA TYR A 53 1.61 -24.03 -16.78
C TYR A 53 3.13 -24.02 -16.93
N LEU A 54 3.74 -25.19 -16.78
CA LEU A 54 5.16 -25.42 -17.00
C LEU A 54 5.31 -26.75 -17.74
N LEU A 55 5.66 -26.69 -19.02
CA LEU A 55 6.16 -27.86 -19.75
C LEU A 55 7.53 -28.28 -19.19
N ASP A 56 7.85 -29.57 -19.27
CA ASP A 56 9.17 -30.10 -18.88
C ASP A 56 10.31 -29.34 -19.61
N ASP A 57 11.40 -29.06 -18.90
CA ASP A 57 12.58 -28.30 -19.38
C ASP A 57 12.33 -26.81 -19.74
N ASN A 58 11.32 -26.16 -19.17
CA ASN A 58 11.10 -24.72 -19.30
C ASN A 58 12.11 -23.85 -18.53
N VAL A 59 12.57 -22.78 -19.16
CA VAL A 59 13.28 -21.66 -18.53
C VAL A 59 12.33 -20.46 -18.52
N VAL A 60 12.14 -19.86 -17.34
CA VAL A 60 11.27 -18.69 -17.16
C VAL A 60 12.12 -17.43 -17.11
N PHE A 61 11.78 -16.44 -17.92
CA PHE A 61 12.31 -15.09 -17.80
C PHE A 61 11.23 -14.18 -17.23
N SER A 62 11.49 -13.57 -16.08
CA SER A 62 10.54 -12.68 -15.40
C SER A 62 11.04 -11.24 -15.44
N GLU A 63 10.14 -10.31 -15.69
CA GLU A 63 10.39 -8.86 -15.66
C GLU A 63 9.38 -8.18 -14.73
N TYR A 64 9.87 -7.25 -13.92
CA TYR A 64 9.05 -6.46 -13.01
C TYR A 64 9.29 -4.97 -13.25
N SER A 65 8.21 -4.21 -13.38
CA SER A 65 8.23 -2.76 -13.43
C SER A 65 7.26 -2.19 -12.41
N SER A 66 7.70 -1.17 -11.67
CA SER A 66 6.84 -0.39 -10.78
C SER A 66 7.00 1.09 -11.12
N ARG A 67 5.87 1.77 -11.23
CA ARG A 67 5.81 3.22 -11.37
C ARG A 67 4.89 3.80 -10.31
N GLU A 68 5.45 4.65 -9.49
CA GLU A 68 4.77 5.30 -8.37
C GLU A 68 4.72 6.81 -8.60
N ARG A 69 3.59 7.42 -8.29
CA ARG A 69 3.40 8.86 -8.37
C ARG A 69 2.38 9.29 -7.33
N GLY A 70 2.68 10.38 -6.64
CA GLY A 70 1.78 10.94 -5.64
C GLY A 70 2.53 11.78 -4.62
N GLY A 71 1.83 12.15 -3.57
CA GLY A 71 2.37 12.88 -2.44
C GLY A 71 1.34 13.08 -1.35
N VAL A 72 1.81 13.71 -0.27
CA VAL A 72 0.95 14.23 0.79
C VAL A 72 1.11 15.75 0.77
N ASP A 73 0.03 16.46 0.50
CA ASP A 73 0.00 17.92 0.57
C ASP A 73 -0.40 18.34 1.97
N SER A 74 0.36 19.26 2.58
CA SER A 74 0.09 19.79 3.92
C SER A 74 -0.32 21.25 3.88
N TYR A 75 -1.35 21.59 4.65
CA TYR A 75 -1.88 22.95 4.82
C TYR A 75 -1.87 23.28 6.30
N ASP A 76 -1.00 24.22 6.70
CA ASP A 76 -0.81 24.56 8.12
C ASP A 76 -1.32 25.98 8.43
N MET A 77 -2.19 26.07 9.43
CA MET A 77 -2.62 27.34 10.02
C MET A 77 -1.90 27.55 11.35
N ASN A 78 -1.06 28.58 11.42
CA ASN A 78 -0.18 28.84 12.56
C ASN A 78 -0.60 30.11 13.30
N VAL A 79 -0.65 30.06 14.64
CA VAL A 79 -0.85 31.20 15.52
C VAL A 79 0.27 31.22 16.56
N ALA A 80 0.89 32.38 16.76
CA ALA A 80 1.93 32.56 17.76
C ALA A 80 1.67 33.80 18.63
N LEU A 81 1.93 33.67 19.92
CA LEU A 81 1.83 34.72 20.93
C LEU A 81 3.19 34.97 21.56
N ASN A 82 3.52 36.24 21.79
CA ASN A 82 4.72 36.65 22.51
C ASN A 82 4.31 37.36 23.80
N PHE A 83 4.84 36.87 24.92
CA PHE A 83 4.70 37.45 26.24
C PHE A 83 6.05 37.98 26.72
N TYR A 84 6.13 39.31 26.85
CA TYR A 84 7.25 40.03 27.44
C TYR A 84 8.62 39.74 26.80
N ASP A 85 8.66 39.35 25.52
CA ASP A 85 9.87 38.96 24.79
C ASP A 85 10.68 37.83 25.45
N ARG A 86 10.00 37.03 26.27
CA ARG A 86 10.60 35.93 27.04
C ARG A 86 9.88 34.62 26.89
N PHE A 87 8.56 34.63 26.73
CA PHE A 87 7.77 33.43 26.56
C PHE A 87 6.98 33.52 25.27
N TYR A 88 7.23 32.58 24.36
CA TYR A 88 6.58 32.48 23.07
C TYR A 88 5.74 31.21 23.10
N LEU A 89 4.47 31.31 22.72
CA LEU A 89 3.57 30.18 22.59
C LEU A 89 3.14 30.07 21.13
N GLY A 90 3.16 28.88 20.56
CA GLY A 90 2.74 28.60 19.20
C GLY A 90 1.73 27.46 19.16
N ALA A 91 0.71 27.60 18.32
CA ALA A 91 -0.24 26.55 18.01
C ALA A 91 -0.38 26.43 16.48
N THR A 92 -0.50 25.20 16.01
CA THR A 92 -0.67 24.88 14.59
C THR A 92 -1.83 23.91 14.43
N LEU A 93 -2.71 24.19 13.48
CA LEU A 93 -3.69 23.23 12.98
C LEU A 93 -3.25 22.80 11.58
N GLY A 94 -2.97 21.51 11.40
CA GLY A 94 -2.57 20.91 10.14
C GLY A 94 -3.74 20.20 9.47
N ALA A 95 -3.87 20.37 8.15
CA ALA A 95 -4.74 19.58 7.30
C ALA A 95 -3.92 18.96 6.17
N TYR A 96 -4.21 17.70 5.85
CA TYR A 96 -3.44 16.91 4.90
C TYR A 96 -4.35 16.33 3.83
N SER A 97 -3.85 16.28 2.59
CA SER A 97 -4.47 15.59 1.46
C SER A 97 -3.50 14.55 0.93
N VAL A 98 -3.96 13.32 0.79
CA VAL A 98 -3.18 12.19 0.26
C VAL A 98 -3.69 11.87 -1.13
N ASP A 99 -2.79 11.85 -2.10
CA ASP A 99 -3.03 11.32 -3.45
C ASP A 99 -1.82 10.50 -3.86
N TYR A 100 -2.00 9.19 -3.98
CA TYR A 100 -0.95 8.28 -4.36
C TYR A 100 -1.46 7.23 -5.33
N THR A 101 -0.68 6.99 -6.38
CA THR A 101 -0.97 5.99 -7.40
C THR A 101 0.27 5.15 -7.66
N ARG A 102 0.08 3.83 -7.75
CA ARG A 102 1.11 2.87 -8.11
C ARG A 102 0.59 1.98 -9.22
N ARG A 103 1.39 1.84 -10.28
CA ARG A 103 1.14 0.90 -11.37
C ARG A 103 2.30 -0.07 -11.43
N THR A 104 2.00 -1.36 -11.31
CA THR A 104 3.00 -2.41 -11.46
C THR A 104 2.65 -3.28 -12.66
N SER A 105 3.69 -3.79 -13.32
CA SER A 105 3.57 -4.85 -14.30
C SER A 105 4.59 -5.93 -13.97
N TYR A 106 4.11 -7.16 -13.87
CA TYR A 106 4.94 -8.35 -13.72
C TYR A 106 4.68 -9.26 -14.92
N SER A 107 5.71 -9.59 -15.67
CA SER A 107 5.57 -10.48 -16.83
C SER A 107 6.51 -11.66 -16.73
N GLU A 108 6.03 -12.83 -17.12
CA GLU A 108 6.86 -14.01 -17.30
C GLU A 108 6.76 -14.50 -18.73
N THR A 109 7.90 -14.86 -19.31
CA THR A 109 8.00 -15.49 -20.62
C THR A 109 8.62 -16.87 -20.47
N PHE A 110 7.94 -17.87 -20.99
CA PHE A 110 8.36 -19.26 -20.92
C PHE A 110 9.16 -19.63 -22.17
N TYR A 111 10.28 -20.33 -22.00
CA TYR A 111 11.15 -20.80 -23.07
C TYR A 111 11.48 -22.28 -22.90
N VAL A 112 11.16 -23.11 -23.88
CA VAL A 112 11.56 -24.52 -23.90
C VAL A 112 12.83 -24.69 -24.73
N LYS A 113 13.88 -25.21 -24.10
CA LYS A 113 15.27 -25.22 -24.60
C LYS A 113 15.46 -25.92 -25.95
N ASP A 114 14.60 -26.89 -26.30
CA ASP A 114 14.75 -27.73 -27.50
C ASP A 114 13.57 -27.66 -28.50
N MET A 115 12.52 -26.87 -28.22
CA MET A 115 11.29 -26.88 -29.04
C MET A 115 11.14 -25.69 -30.00
N PHE A 116 11.68 -24.51 -29.66
CA PHE A 116 11.54 -23.32 -30.49
C PHE A 116 12.91 -22.74 -30.81
N LYS A 117 13.37 -22.90 -32.06
CA LYS A 117 14.67 -22.38 -32.51
C LYS A 117 14.81 -20.85 -32.42
N ASP A 118 13.72 -20.09 -32.19
CA ASP A 118 13.71 -18.63 -32.01
C ASP A 118 12.39 -18.08 -31.36
N GLY A 119 11.66 -18.85 -30.53
CA GLY A 119 10.31 -18.45 -30.06
C GLY A 119 10.01 -18.76 -28.59
N SER A 120 9.14 -17.97 -27.95
CA SER A 120 8.62 -18.24 -26.60
C SER A 120 7.41 -19.19 -26.62
N ASP A 121 7.33 -20.03 -25.59
CA ASP A 121 6.30 -21.06 -25.35
C ASP A 121 5.09 -20.53 -24.55
N GLY A 122 4.95 -19.21 -24.56
CA GLY A 122 3.89 -18.50 -23.86
C GLY A 122 4.45 -17.36 -23.01
N ASN A 123 3.55 -16.49 -22.60
CA ASN A 123 3.84 -15.45 -21.64
C ASN A 123 2.56 -15.02 -20.92
N TYR A 124 2.74 -14.35 -19.80
CA TYR A 124 1.69 -13.53 -19.23
C TYR A 124 2.27 -12.23 -18.69
N THR A 125 1.41 -11.22 -18.58
CA THR A 125 1.70 -9.96 -17.92
C THR A 125 0.55 -9.61 -16.98
N LEU A 126 0.84 -9.59 -15.68
CA LEU A 126 -0.04 -9.10 -14.64
C LEU A 126 0.18 -7.59 -14.44
N TYR A 127 -0.84 -6.80 -14.73
CA TYR A 127 -0.90 -5.38 -14.45
C TYR A 127 -1.70 -5.14 -13.17
N ASN A 128 -1.14 -4.39 -12.23
CA ASN A 128 -1.87 -3.93 -11.04
C ASN A 128 -1.90 -2.41 -11.02
N ASN A 129 -3.07 -1.85 -10.75
CA ASN A 129 -3.28 -0.44 -10.46
C ASN A 129 -3.72 -0.33 -9.01
N TYR A 130 -3.01 0.52 -8.28
CA TYR A 130 -3.28 0.86 -6.89
C TYR A 130 -3.45 2.37 -6.81
N ALA A 131 -4.52 2.82 -6.17
CA ALA A 131 -4.75 4.22 -5.86
C ALA A 131 -5.10 4.36 -4.38
N LEU A 132 -4.54 5.36 -3.74
CA LEU A 132 -4.77 5.71 -2.35
C LEU A 132 -5.07 7.20 -2.29
N GLU A 133 -6.26 7.53 -1.82
CA GLU A 133 -6.70 8.91 -1.62
C GLU A 133 -7.16 9.11 -0.18
N GLY A 134 -7.07 10.33 0.32
CA GLY A 134 -7.61 10.60 1.64
C GLY A 134 -7.25 11.95 2.20
N SER A 135 -7.62 12.13 3.47
CA SER A 135 -7.38 13.37 4.19
C SER A 135 -6.97 13.10 5.62
N GLY A 136 -6.24 14.04 6.21
CA GLY A 136 -5.81 13.97 7.59
C GLY A 136 -5.88 15.32 8.29
N ILE A 137 -5.95 15.29 9.62
CA ILE A 137 -5.87 16.48 10.46
C ILE A 137 -4.94 16.24 11.64
N ASP A 138 -4.23 17.27 12.09
CA ASP A 138 -3.47 17.25 13.34
C ASP A 138 -3.49 18.60 14.04
N PHE A 139 -3.00 18.59 15.28
CA PHE A 139 -2.77 19.78 16.07
C PHE A 139 -1.39 19.74 16.71
N LYS A 140 -0.69 20.87 16.73
CA LYS A 140 0.63 21.00 17.34
C LYS A 140 0.62 22.18 18.30
N LEU A 141 1.23 21.99 19.47
CA LEU A 141 1.39 23.04 20.46
C LEU A 141 2.84 23.08 20.91
N GLY A 142 3.43 24.27 20.91
CA GLY A 142 4.80 24.44 21.35
C GLY A 142 5.01 25.75 22.07
N PHE A 143 6.06 25.81 22.87
CA PHE A 143 6.51 27.04 23.49
C PHE A 143 8.02 27.19 23.39
N ILE A 144 8.48 28.44 23.46
CA ILE A 144 9.89 28.79 23.59
C ILE A 144 10.01 29.76 24.76
N VAL A 145 10.94 29.50 25.67
CA VAL A 145 11.26 30.38 26.79
C VAL A 145 12.71 30.86 26.71
N ARG A 146 12.92 32.12 27.08
CA ARG A 146 14.23 32.74 27.31
C ARG A 146 14.42 32.90 28.82
N PRO A 147 15.04 31.92 29.50
CA PRO A 147 15.08 31.91 30.97
C PRO A 147 15.98 33.00 31.56
N ILE A 148 16.98 33.46 30.80
CA ILE A 148 17.96 34.47 31.24
C ILE A 148 17.87 35.67 30.29
N GLU A 149 17.46 36.83 30.82
CA GLU A 149 17.23 38.06 30.03
C GLU A 149 18.50 38.57 29.34
N ALA A 150 19.64 38.53 30.04
CA ALA A 150 20.93 38.96 29.52
C ALA A 150 21.57 37.96 28.54
N SER A 151 20.94 36.80 28.33
CA SER A 151 21.44 35.73 27.50
C SER A 151 20.59 35.54 26.24
N SER A 152 21.22 35.00 25.20
CA SER A 152 20.55 34.57 23.97
C SER A 152 19.98 33.15 24.08
N LEU A 153 20.07 32.52 25.26
CA LEU A 153 19.57 31.16 25.50
C LEU A 153 18.05 31.08 25.30
N ARG A 154 17.63 30.12 24.48
CA ARG A 154 16.26 29.73 24.20
C ARG A 154 16.10 28.26 24.49
N ILE A 155 15.01 27.90 25.16
CA ILE A 155 14.62 26.52 25.42
C ILE A 155 13.21 26.36 24.87
N GLY A 156 13.01 25.42 23.96
CA GLY A 156 11.71 25.11 23.40
C GLY A 156 11.26 23.69 23.75
N ALA A 157 9.95 23.51 23.79
CA ALA A 157 9.35 22.20 23.77
C ALA A 157 8.06 22.24 22.93
N ALA A 158 7.78 21.17 22.23
CA ALA A 158 6.55 21.02 21.44
C ALA A 158 5.98 19.61 21.59
N ILE A 159 4.65 19.53 21.50
CA ILE A 159 3.89 18.30 21.41
C ILE A 159 3.06 18.34 20.13
N HIS A 160 3.18 17.28 19.35
CA HIS A 160 2.40 17.07 18.13
C HIS A 160 1.42 15.94 18.41
N THR A 161 0.13 16.20 18.20
CA THR A 161 -0.87 15.14 18.25
C THR A 161 -0.64 14.18 17.07
N PRO A 162 -1.18 12.96 17.16
CA PRO A 162 -1.38 12.12 16.00
C PRO A 162 -2.04 12.88 14.86
N THR A 163 -1.63 12.57 13.64
CA THR A 163 -2.42 12.85 12.47
C THR A 163 -3.44 11.73 12.32
N TRP A 164 -4.71 12.10 12.28
CA TRP A 164 -5.80 11.17 12.04
C TRP A 164 -6.15 11.18 10.56
N TYR A 165 -5.74 10.14 9.84
CA TYR A 165 -6.04 9.96 8.43
C TYR A 165 -7.29 9.13 8.21
N GLN A 166 -8.09 9.53 7.22
CA GLN A 166 -9.12 8.72 6.59
C GLN A 166 -8.68 8.46 5.17
N LEU A 167 -8.47 7.18 4.84
CA LEU A 167 -7.88 6.75 3.59
C LEU A 167 -8.83 5.80 2.88
N LYS A 168 -8.89 5.94 1.57
CA LYS A 168 -9.61 5.09 0.65
C LYS A 168 -8.62 4.52 -0.36
N GLU A 169 -8.60 3.20 -0.41
CA GLU A 169 -7.73 2.43 -1.28
C GLU A 169 -8.56 1.75 -2.37
N ASN A 170 -8.14 1.90 -3.62
CA ASN A 170 -8.71 1.24 -4.77
C ASN A 170 -7.64 0.38 -5.45
N GLN A 171 -7.98 -0.88 -5.72
CA GLN A 171 -7.12 -1.86 -6.35
C GLN A 171 -7.79 -2.48 -7.57
N PHE A 172 -7.04 -2.64 -8.64
CA PHE A 172 -7.49 -3.35 -9.83
C PHE A 172 -6.35 -4.15 -10.44
N ALA A 173 -6.64 -5.39 -10.83
CA ALA A 173 -5.69 -6.28 -11.48
C ALA A 173 -6.19 -6.69 -12.87
N LYS A 174 -5.28 -6.85 -13.81
CA LYS A 174 -5.54 -7.38 -15.16
C LYS A 174 -4.40 -8.29 -15.56
N LEU A 175 -4.73 -9.47 -16.07
CA LEU A 175 -3.77 -10.46 -16.53
C LEU A 175 -3.95 -10.64 -18.04
N ASP A 176 -2.95 -10.24 -18.82
CA ASP A 176 -2.85 -10.56 -20.24
C ASP A 176 -2.04 -11.84 -20.40
N TYR A 177 -2.50 -12.78 -21.23
CA TYR A 177 -1.84 -14.09 -21.35
C TYR A 177 -1.80 -14.59 -22.79
N LYS A 178 -0.79 -15.41 -23.05
CA LYS A 178 -0.60 -16.22 -24.24
C LYS A 178 -0.11 -17.60 -23.81
N THR A 179 -0.95 -18.61 -23.96
CA THR A 179 -0.66 -20.01 -23.56
C THR A 179 -0.93 -20.97 -24.72
N TYR A 180 -0.31 -22.15 -24.68
CA TYR A 180 -0.47 -23.22 -25.66
C TYR A 180 -0.98 -24.48 -24.96
N VAL A 181 -2.17 -24.96 -25.35
CA VAL A 181 -2.70 -26.25 -24.84
C VAL A 181 -2.11 -27.42 -25.61
N ASN A 182 -1.84 -27.23 -26.91
CA ASN A 182 -1.18 -28.19 -27.78
C ASN A 182 -0.29 -27.43 -28.77
N ILE A 183 0.93 -27.92 -28.98
CA ILE A 183 1.94 -27.33 -29.89
C ILE A 183 1.43 -27.29 -31.35
N SER A 184 0.49 -28.17 -31.71
CA SER A 184 -0.10 -28.23 -33.06
C SER A 184 -1.23 -27.23 -33.28
N GLU A 185 -1.66 -26.52 -32.24
CA GLU A 185 -2.77 -25.57 -32.26
C GLU A 185 -2.26 -24.13 -32.09
N PRO A 186 -3.00 -23.12 -32.61
CA PRO A 186 -2.66 -21.73 -32.38
C PRO A 186 -2.73 -21.41 -30.87
N PRO A 187 -1.89 -20.47 -30.38
CA PRO A 187 -1.90 -20.07 -28.98
C PRO A 187 -3.24 -19.47 -28.59
N ILE A 188 -3.69 -19.76 -27.38
CA ILE A 188 -4.79 -19.07 -26.74
C ILE A 188 -4.23 -17.74 -26.24
N THR A 189 -4.83 -16.65 -26.68
CA THR A 189 -4.49 -15.30 -26.22
C THR A 189 -5.73 -14.64 -25.64
N GLY A 190 -5.56 -13.91 -24.56
CA GLY A 190 -6.68 -13.30 -23.87
C GLY A 190 -6.26 -12.34 -22.78
N ALA A 191 -7.28 -11.80 -22.12
CA ALA A 191 -7.13 -10.97 -20.93
C ALA A 191 -8.22 -11.37 -19.93
N THR A 192 -7.83 -11.53 -18.67
CA THR A 192 -8.76 -11.74 -17.56
C THR A 192 -8.55 -10.65 -16.50
N PHE A 193 -9.61 -10.30 -15.81
CA PHE A 193 -9.63 -9.28 -14.76
C PHE A 193 -10.82 -9.54 -13.84
N PRO A 194 -10.78 -9.09 -12.56
CA PRO A 194 -11.91 -9.22 -11.68
C PRO A 194 -13.13 -8.49 -12.24
N GLN A 195 -14.26 -9.19 -12.31
CA GLN A 195 -15.48 -8.68 -12.91
C GLN A 195 -16.73 -9.16 -12.15
N PHE A 196 -17.78 -8.35 -12.21
CA PHE A 196 -19.11 -8.75 -11.74
C PHE A 196 -19.77 -9.72 -12.73
N ALA A 197 -20.84 -10.40 -12.32
CA ALA A 197 -21.57 -11.34 -13.18
C ALA A 197 -22.18 -10.73 -14.47
N ASN A 198 -22.29 -9.41 -14.54
CA ASN A 198 -22.71 -8.68 -15.73
C ASN A 198 -21.55 -8.34 -16.69
N GLY A 199 -20.31 -8.73 -16.37
CA GLY A 199 -19.10 -8.47 -17.15
C GLY A 199 -18.46 -7.09 -16.91
N ASN A 200 -19.00 -6.28 -16.00
CA ASN A 200 -18.38 -5.00 -15.64
C ASN A 200 -17.14 -5.23 -14.77
N ARG A 201 -16.13 -4.38 -14.95
CA ARG A 201 -14.92 -4.36 -14.11
C ARG A 201 -15.30 -4.22 -12.64
N MET A 202 -14.69 -5.05 -11.81
CA MET A 202 -14.80 -4.98 -10.37
C MET A 202 -13.47 -4.50 -9.80
N GLU A 203 -13.53 -3.44 -9.00
CA GLU A 203 -12.39 -2.88 -8.30
C GLU A 203 -12.49 -3.24 -6.82
N GLY A 204 -11.36 -3.57 -6.19
CA GLY A 204 -11.29 -3.75 -4.75
C GLY A 204 -11.22 -2.39 -4.08
N GLU A 205 -12.20 -2.06 -3.25
CA GLU A 205 -12.24 -0.81 -2.49
C GLU A 205 -12.13 -1.11 -0.99
N THR A 206 -11.16 -0.47 -0.32
CA THR A 206 -10.97 -0.57 1.13
C THR A 206 -10.87 0.82 1.73
N GLU A 207 -11.74 1.12 2.67
CA GLU A 207 -11.60 2.30 3.51
C GLU A 207 -10.97 1.92 4.86
N TYR A 208 -10.01 2.71 5.30
CA TYR A 208 -9.36 2.52 6.60
C TYR A 208 -8.88 3.85 7.19
N ARG A 209 -8.58 3.81 8.49
CA ARG A 209 -8.09 4.96 9.25
C ARG A 209 -6.72 4.65 9.80
N ILE A 210 -5.80 5.59 9.64
CA ILE A 210 -4.46 5.53 10.24
C ILE A 210 -4.37 6.64 11.27
N THR A 211 -3.91 6.30 12.47
CA THR A 211 -3.53 7.28 13.49
C THR A 211 -2.03 7.21 13.67
N THR A 212 -1.31 8.31 13.41
CA THR A 212 0.14 8.34 13.59
C THR A 212 0.50 8.40 15.08
N PRO A 213 1.75 8.07 15.45
CA PRO A 213 2.25 8.28 16.80
C PRO A 213 2.21 9.74 17.25
N TRP A 214 2.12 9.95 18.57
CA TRP A 214 2.46 11.25 19.18
C TRP A 214 3.94 11.56 19.02
N THR A 215 4.28 12.83 18.79
CA THR A 215 5.67 13.29 18.73
C THR A 215 5.91 14.40 19.75
N TYR A 216 7.05 14.32 20.44
CA TYR A 216 7.51 15.27 21.44
C TYR A 216 8.87 15.81 21.01
N ASN A 217 9.03 17.13 21.03
CA ASN A 217 10.27 17.79 20.65
C ASN A 217 10.78 18.66 21.79
N LEU A 218 12.09 18.60 22.04
CA LEU A 218 12.82 19.48 22.94
C LEU A 218 13.90 20.19 22.13
N SER A 219 13.98 21.52 22.22
CA SER A 219 14.98 22.31 21.51
C SER A 219 15.74 23.26 22.44
N LEU A 220 17.01 23.46 22.14
CA LEU A 220 17.90 24.42 22.80
C LEU A 220 18.56 25.27 21.73
N GLY A 221 18.54 26.59 21.91
CA GLY A 221 19.17 27.54 20.99
C GLY A 221 20.01 28.55 21.74
N TYR A 222 21.19 28.87 21.23
CA TYR A 222 22.07 29.88 21.80
C TYR A 222 22.77 30.68 20.69
N THR A 223 22.97 31.98 20.90
CA THR A 223 23.66 32.85 19.93
C THR A 223 24.90 33.46 20.58
N ILE A 224 26.07 33.22 19.99
CA ILE A 224 27.36 33.77 20.41
C ILE A 224 27.62 35.07 19.64
N GLY A 225 27.66 36.18 20.37
CA GLY A 225 27.77 37.52 19.77
C GLY A 225 26.56 37.82 18.87
N SER A 226 26.83 38.41 17.70
CA SER A 226 25.81 38.68 16.67
C SER A 226 25.96 37.82 15.41
N ASN A 227 26.85 36.81 15.43
CA ASN A 227 27.34 36.18 14.19
C ASN A 227 27.14 34.67 14.14
N ILE A 228 27.01 33.99 15.29
CA ILE A 228 26.94 32.52 15.34
C ILE A 228 25.73 32.10 16.18
N ALA A 229 24.84 31.31 15.59
CA ALA A 229 23.76 30.62 16.29
C ALA A 229 24.03 29.12 16.32
N MET A 230 23.85 28.51 17.49
CA MET A 230 23.98 27.08 17.71
C MET A 230 22.65 26.56 18.26
N GLY A 231 22.25 25.37 17.83
CA GLY A 231 21.04 24.70 18.28
C GLY A 231 21.27 23.22 18.51
N ALA A 232 20.51 22.64 19.42
CA ALA A 232 20.41 21.19 19.62
C ALA A 232 18.94 20.84 19.80
N GLU A 233 18.50 19.76 19.17
CA GLU A 233 17.12 19.30 19.23
C GLU A 233 17.09 17.81 19.55
N TYR A 234 16.06 17.40 20.27
CA TYR A 234 15.77 16.01 20.57
C TYR A 234 14.30 15.75 20.31
N GLU A 235 14.03 14.78 19.44
CA GLU A 235 12.68 14.36 19.08
C GLU A 235 12.44 12.94 19.59
N TYR A 236 11.26 12.71 20.15
CA TYR A 236 10.80 11.41 20.60
C TYR A 236 9.40 11.14 20.04
N SER A 237 9.22 9.98 19.43
CA SER A 237 7.95 9.52 18.88
C SER A 237 7.52 8.24 19.61
N ASP A 238 6.30 8.22 20.14
CA ASP A 238 5.75 7.05 20.86
C ASP A 238 4.96 6.16 19.89
N HIS A 239 5.67 5.25 19.23
CA HIS A 239 5.13 4.35 18.21
C HIS A 239 4.04 3.39 18.74
N SER A 240 3.94 3.19 20.07
CA SER A 240 2.90 2.33 20.67
C SER A 240 1.46 2.83 20.43
N SER A 241 1.33 4.13 20.13
CA SER A 241 0.07 4.81 19.84
C SER A 241 -0.35 4.77 18.36
N GLY A 242 0.53 4.30 17.47
CA GLY A 242 0.19 4.03 16.07
C GLY A 242 -0.88 2.95 16.00
N THR A 243 -1.99 3.23 15.31
CA THR A 243 -3.08 2.24 15.15
C THR A 243 -3.70 2.31 13.76
N LEU A 244 -4.04 1.15 13.21
CA LEU A 244 -4.83 1.00 12.00
C LEU A 244 -6.22 0.46 12.35
N TRP A 245 -7.25 1.05 11.74
CA TRP A 245 -8.64 0.64 11.89
C TRP A 245 -9.30 0.46 10.54
N TYR A 246 -10.07 -0.61 10.37
CA TYR A 246 -10.99 -0.73 9.25
C TYR A 246 -12.10 0.33 9.35
N ALA A 247 -12.75 0.64 8.22
CA ALA A 247 -13.84 1.60 8.18
C ALA A 247 -15.06 1.22 9.05
N ASP A 248 -15.26 -0.07 9.32
CA ASP A 248 -16.30 -0.59 10.21
C ASP A 248 -15.97 -0.44 11.71
N GLY A 249 -14.79 0.08 12.05
CA GLY A 249 -14.36 0.33 13.41
C GLY A 249 -13.65 -0.85 14.07
N MET A 250 -13.39 -1.95 13.36
CA MET A 250 -12.52 -3.02 13.85
C MET A 250 -11.04 -2.64 13.75
N LYS A 251 -10.25 -2.99 14.76
CA LYS A 251 -8.81 -2.74 14.77
C LYS A 251 -8.10 -3.77 13.89
N MET A 252 -7.18 -3.31 13.05
CA MET A 252 -6.26 -4.17 12.30
C MET A 252 -5.13 -4.60 13.24
N GLU A 253 -5.30 -5.71 13.98
CA GLU A 253 -4.36 -6.09 15.05
C GLU A 253 -2.95 -6.43 14.53
N GLU A 254 -2.84 -7.26 13.48
CA GLU A 254 -1.55 -7.67 12.91
C GLU A 254 -0.80 -6.49 12.28
N GLU A 255 -1.50 -5.66 11.49
CA GLU A 255 -0.91 -4.49 10.84
C GLU A 255 -0.57 -3.39 11.85
N THR A 256 -1.37 -3.26 12.92
CA THR A 256 -1.05 -2.32 14.01
C THR A 256 0.22 -2.74 14.74
N ASP A 257 0.43 -4.02 14.98
CA ASP A 257 1.65 -4.49 15.66
C ASP A 257 2.88 -4.40 14.75
N ALA A 258 2.71 -4.45 13.43
CA ALA A 258 3.81 -4.23 12.48
C ALA A 258 4.29 -2.76 12.38
N ILE A 259 3.46 -1.79 12.77
CA ILE A 259 3.81 -0.35 12.75
C ILE A 259 4.23 0.21 14.12
N ARG A 260 4.25 -0.64 15.16
CA ARG A 260 4.61 -0.29 16.54
C ARG A 260 6.09 -0.51 16.87
#